data_AF-A0AAW4BNN4-F1
#
_entry.id   AF-A0AAW4BNN4-F1
#
_cell.length_a   1.000
_cell.length_b   1.000
_cell.length_c   1.000
_cell.angle_alpha   90.00
_cell.angle_beta   90.00
_cell.angle_gamma   90.00
#
_symmetry.space_group_name_H-M   'P 1'
#
loop_
_entity.id
_entity.type
_entity.pdbx_description
1 polymer ?
#
loop_
_entity_poly.entity_id
_entity_poly.type
_entity_poly.pdbx_seq_one_letter_code
_entity_poly.pdbx_strand_id
1 'polypeptide(L)'
;MKKYLVCLPAIALSFGASAATNVTIYGDDSYPPYSYSESGRITGIYTVILERIFSKMPAYNVTIKEIPWKRGLSEIENSKIFALYPPYKRIEQRPYMEYEM
;
A
#
# COMPACT_ATOMS: atom_id res chain seq x y z
N MET A 1 20.91 -62.69 11.02
CA MET A 1 20.57 -61.78 9.91
C MET A 1 19.68 -60.67 10.47
N LYS A 2 20.23 -59.51 10.83
CA LYS A 2 19.45 -58.37 11.37
C LYS A 2 18.97 -57.51 10.20
N LYS A 3 17.66 -57.45 9.98
CA LYS A 3 17.03 -56.55 9.00
C LYS A 3 16.82 -55.21 9.68
N TYR A 4 17.61 -54.20 9.29
CA TYR A 4 17.40 -52.82 9.75
C TYR A 4 16.31 -52.20 8.89
N LEU A 5 15.15 -51.93 9.49
CA LEU A 5 14.06 -51.19 8.87
C LEU A 5 14.44 -49.71 8.92
N VAL A 6 14.95 -49.17 7.82
CA VAL A 6 15.27 -47.74 7.69
C VAL A 6 13.97 -46.99 7.47
N CYS A 7 13.53 -46.24 8.48
CA CYS A 7 12.39 -45.34 8.38
C CYS A 7 12.90 -43.98 7.87
N LEU A 8 12.60 -43.65 6.61
CA LEU A 8 12.92 -42.35 6.03
C LEU A 8 11.99 -41.28 6.66
N PRO A 9 12.50 -40.20 7.27
CA PRO A 9 11.63 -39.14 7.76
C PRO A 9 11.09 -38.36 6.55
N ALA A 10 9.77 -38.34 6.40
CA ALA A 10 9.09 -37.48 5.44
C ALA A 10 9.25 -36.01 5.89
N ILE A 11 10.19 -35.30 5.28
CA ILE A 11 10.30 -33.85 5.42
C ILE A 11 9.11 -33.25 4.67
N ALA A 12 8.09 -32.83 5.40
CA ALA A 12 6.99 -32.04 4.86
C ALA A 12 7.55 -30.67 4.44
N LEU A 13 7.69 -30.44 3.14
CA LEU A 13 7.91 -29.10 2.61
C LEU A 13 6.65 -28.27 2.84
N SER A 14 6.69 -27.39 3.83
CA SER A 14 5.70 -26.35 4.02
C SER A 14 5.78 -25.37 2.85
N PHE A 15 4.94 -25.56 1.83
CA PHE A 15 4.69 -24.51 0.84
C PHE A 15 3.95 -23.38 1.55
N GLY A 16 4.64 -22.26 1.78
CA GLY A 16 4.03 -21.06 2.33
C GLY A 16 2.98 -20.53 1.36
N ALA A 17 1.71 -20.56 1.77
CA ALA A 17 0.64 -19.88 1.04
C ALA A 17 0.91 -18.37 1.11
N SER A 18 1.33 -17.77 -0.01
CA SER A 18 1.50 -16.33 -0.12
C SER A 18 0.14 -15.69 -0.39
N ALA A 19 -0.49 -15.16 0.65
CA ALA A 19 -1.69 -14.34 0.51
C ALA A 19 -1.29 -12.91 0.12
N ALA A 20 -2.10 -12.26 -0.72
CA ALA A 20 -1.88 -10.87 -1.08
C ALA A 20 -2.00 -9.97 0.16
N THR A 21 -1.06 -9.02 0.30
CA THR A 21 -1.06 -8.05 1.39
C THR A 21 -2.04 -6.93 1.07
N ASN A 22 -3.06 -6.75 1.93
CA ASN A 22 -4.01 -5.65 1.78
C ASN A 22 -3.38 -4.32 2.23
N VAL A 23 -3.40 -3.31 1.37
CA VAL A 23 -2.85 -1.97 1.67
C VAL A 23 -3.92 -0.93 1.34
N THR A 24 -4.16 0.02 2.24
CA THR A 24 -4.99 1.19 1.93
C THR A 24 -4.11 2.42 1.85
N ILE A 25 -4.23 3.17 0.75
CA ILE A 25 -3.58 4.48 0.58
C ILE A 25 -4.64 5.55 0.37
N TYR A 26 -4.28 6.79 0.67
CA TYR A 26 -5.21 7.91 0.62
C TYR A 26 -4.75 8.96 -0.39
N GLY A 27 -5.68 9.49 -1.17
CA GLY A 27 -5.43 10.60 -2.09
C GLY A 27 -6.23 11.83 -1.70
N ASP A 28 -5.66 13.01 -1.96
CA ASP A 28 -6.37 14.28 -1.83
C ASP A 28 -7.62 14.29 -2.72
N ASP A 29 -8.75 14.74 -2.17
CA ASP A 29 -10.05 14.72 -2.83
C ASP A 29 -10.36 15.96 -3.66
N SER A 30 -9.51 16.99 -3.58
CA SER A 30 -9.83 18.34 -4.09
C SER A 30 -8.68 19.02 -4.84
N TYR A 31 -7.79 18.25 -5.48
CA TYR A 31 -6.62 18.77 -6.21
C TYR A 31 -6.56 18.35 -7.70
N PRO A 32 -7.52 18.79 -8.54
CA PRO A 32 -7.47 18.54 -9.98
C PRO A 32 -6.28 19.28 -10.65
N PRO A 33 -5.71 18.73 -11.74
CA PRO A 33 -6.04 17.44 -12.38
C PRO A 33 -5.30 16.24 -11.74
N TYR A 34 -4.64 16.44 -10.59
CA TYR A 34 -3.65 15.52 -10.03
C TYR A 34 -4.26 14.39 -9.19
N SER A 35 -5.11 14.74 -8.23
CA SER A 35 -5.86 13.82 -7.36
C SER A 35 -7.14 14.53 -6.92
N TYR A 36 -8.30 13.98 -7.25
CA TYR A 36 -9.60 14.57 -6.89
C TYR A 36 -10.70 13.53 -6.92
N SER A 37 -11.80 13.79 -6.20
CA SER A 37 -13.01 12.98 -6.29
C SER A 37 -13.86 13.40 -7.47
N GLU A 38 -14.26 12.44 -8.29
CA GLU A 38 -15.26 12.61 -9.34
C GLU A 38 -16.30 11.51 -9.22
N SER A 39 -17.57 11.89 -9.06
CA SER A 39 -18.69 10.96 -8.89
C SER A 39 -18.48 9.94 -7.76
N GLY A 40 -17.85 10.35 -6.65
CA GLY A 40 -17.59 9.49 -5.49
C GLY A 40 -16.47 8.48 -5.69
N ARG A 41 -15.62 8.68 -6.71
CA ARG A 41 -14.41 7.90 -6.96
C ARG A 41 -13.22 8.84 -7.08
N ILE A 42 -12.15 8.53 -6.37
CA ILE A 42 -10.88 9.24 -6.55
C ILE A 42 -10.29 8.97 -7.94
N THR A 43 -9.81 10.02 -8.58
CA THR A 43 -9.26 10.03 -9.93
C THR A 43 -8.16 11.10 -10.05
N GLY A 44 -7.57 11.22 -11.24
CA GLY A 44 -6.51 12.17 -11.55
C GLY A 44 -5.22 11.50 -12.00
N ILE A 45 -4.28 12.31 -12.47
CA ILE A 45 -3.03 11.83 -13.08
C ILE A 45 -2.26 10.92 -12.12
N TYR A 46 -2.16 11.28 -10.83
CA TYR A 46 -1.43 10.46 -9.86
C TYR A 46 -2.16 9.16 -9.53
N THR A 47 -3.49 9.19 -9.41
CA THR A 47 -4.29 7.98 -9.17
C THR A 47 -4.09 6.97 -10.31
N VAL A 48 -4.16 7.42 -11.57
CA VAL A 48 -3.97 6.56 -12.75
C VAL A 48 -2.56 5.94 -12.79
N ILE A 49 -1.53 6.72 -12.45
CA ILE A 49 -0.15 6.21 -12.38
C ILE A 49 -0.02 5.15 -11.29
N LEU A 50 -0.55 5.43 -10.10
CA LEU A 50 -0.51 4.52 -8.96
C LEU A 50 -1.26 3.21 -9.25
N GLU A 51 -2.47 3.28 -9.80
CA GLU A 51 -3.23 2.10 -10.23
C GLU A 51 -2.44 1.25 -11.24
N ARG A 52 -1.77 1.90 -12.21
CA ARG A 52 -0.93 1.20 -13.18
C ARG A 52 0.28 0.52 -12.52
N ILE A 53 0.89 1.14 -11.53
CA ILE A 53 1.98 0.54 -10.74
C ILE A 53 1.46 -0.66 -9.96
N PHE A 54 0.35 -0.51 -9.22
CA PHE A 54 -0.23 -1.58 -8.40
C PHE A 54 -0.73 -2.76 -9.25
N SER A 55 -1.17 -2.54 -10.49
CA SER A 55 -1.51 -3.62 -11.43
C SER A 55 -0.34 -4.57 -11.73
N LYS A 56 0.90 -4.14 -11.47
CA LYS A 56 2.14 -4.93 -11.63
C LYS A 56 2.65 -5.51 -10.32
N MET A 57 1.91 -5.35 -9.21
CA MET A 57 2.30 -5.77 -7.86
C MET A 57 1.33 -6.85 -7.33
N PRO A 58 1.31 -8.07 -7.90
CA PRO A 58 0.29 -9.10 -7.60
C PRO A 58 0.32 -9.62 -6.15
N ALA A 59 1.42 -9.39 -5.43
CA ALA A 59 1.51 -9.69 -4.00
C ALA A 59 0.74 -8.69 -3.11
N TYR A 60 0.16 -7.63 -3.69
CA TYR A 60 -0.54 -6.58 -2.95
C TYR A 60 -1.94 -6.35 -3.52
N ASN A 61 -2.90 -6.21 -2.61
CA ASN A 61 -4.24 -5.74 -2.93
C ASN A 61 -4.40 -4.32 -2.40
N VAL A 62 -4.21 -3.33 -3.29
CA VAL A 62 -4.18 -1.91 -2.91
C VAL A 62 -5.55 -1.28 -3.10
N THR A 63 -6.09 -0.68 -2.04
CA THR A 63 -7.29 0.15 -2.06
C THR A 63 -6.91 1.61 -1.97
N ILE A 64 -7.44 2.43 -2.88
CA ILE A 64 -7.25 3.88 -2.85
C ILE A 64 -8.53 4.52 -2.29
N LYS A 65 -8.39 5.36 -1.26
CA LYS A 65 -9.50 6.13 -0.68
C LYS A 65 -9.28 7.63 -0.82
N GLU A 66 -10.36 8.37 -0.98
CA GLU A 66 -10.33 9.82 -0.92
C GLU A 66 -10.25 10.34 0.52
N ILE A 67 -9.58 11.47 0.71
CA ILE A 67 -9.54 12.18 2.00
C ILE A 67 -9.31 13.68 1.76
N PRO A 68 -9.95 14.58 2.54
CA PRO A 68 -9.61 15.99 2.52
C PRO A 68 -8.15 16.19 2.96
N TRP A 69 -7.38 16.98 2.21
CA TRP A 69 -5.94 17.16 2.44
C TRP A 69 -5.53 17.39 3.91
N LYS A 70 -6.16 18.36 4.57
CA LYS A 70 -5.86 18.71 5.97
C LYS A 70 -6.11 17.53 6.92
N ARG A 71 -7.15 16.75 6.66
CA ARG A 71 -7.46 15.54 7.42
C ARG A 71 -6.42 14.45 7.14
N GLY A 72 -6.03 14.25 5.88
CA GLY A 72 -4.97 13.29 5.53
C GLY A 72 -3.65 13.57 6.24
N LEU A 73 -3.21 14.83 6.28
CA LEU A 73 -2.01 15.23 7.02
C LEU A 73 -2.13 14.94 8.52
N SER A 74 -3.25 15.33 9.13
CA SER A 74 -3.51 15.07 10.55
C SER A 74 -3.52 13.57 10.86
N GLU A 75 -4.14 12.75 10.00
CA GLU A 75 -4.23 11.31 10.23
C GLU A 75 -2.88 10.60 10.02
N ILE A 76 -2.01 11.06 9.11
CA ILE A 76 -0.63 10.56 9.00
C ILE A 76 0.20 10.96 10.22
N GLU A 77 0.14 12.22 10.66
CA GLU A 77 0.89 12.70 11.83
C GLU A 77 0.53 11.91 13.09
N ASN A 78 -0.72 11.45 13.19
CA ASN A 78 -1.21 10.61 14.29
C ASN A 78 -1.11 9.10 14.02
N SER A 79 -0.36 8.67 13.00
CA SER A 79 -0.12 7.27 12.64
C SER A 79 -1.39 6.44 12.39
N LYS A 80 -2.48 7.07 11.93
CA LYS A 80 -3.78 6.42 11.67
C LYS A 80 -3.92 5.90 10.25
N ILE A 81 -3.17 6.48 9.30
CA ILE A 81 -3.14 6.02 7.91
C ILE A 81 -1.70 5.78 7.46
N PHE A 82 -1.54 4.81 6.54
CA PHE A 82 -0.23 4.35 6.09
C PHE A 82 0.42 5.29 5.08
N ALA A 83 -0.33 5.76 4.07
CA ALA A 83 0.21 6.56 2.98
C ALA A 83 -0.80 7.60 2.47
N LEU A 84 -0.28 8.73 2.03
CA LEU A 84 -1.03 9.86 1.48
C LEU A 84 -0.31 10.35 0.21
N TYR A 85 -1.06 10.60 -0.86
CA TYR A 85 -0.58 11.26 -2.08
C TYR A 85 -1.43 12.51 -2.40
N PRO A 86 -0.91 13.56 -3.07
CA PRO A 86 0.46 13.70 -3.60
C PRO A 86 1.30 14.73 -2.81
N PRO A 87 1.92 14.40 -1.66
CA PRO A 87 2.65 15.37 -0.88
C PRO A 87 3.92 15.81 -1.62
N TYR A 88 4.05 17.12 -1.86
CA TYR A 88 5.37 17.70 -2.12
C TYR A 88 6.30 17.50 -0.92
N LYS A 89 7.58 17.27 -1.20
CA LYS A 89 8.63 17.10 -0.19
C LYS A 89 8.72 18.34 0.72
N ARG A 90 8.40 18.15 2.00
CA ARG A 90 8.37 19.20 3.03
C ARG A 90 8.89 18.66 4.36
N ILE A 91 10.14 18.19 4.38
CA ILE A 91 10.71 17.50 5.54
C ILE A 91 10.70 18.38 6.79
N GLU A 92 11.03 19.66 6.67
CA GLU A 92 11.04 20.59 7.81
C GLU A 92 9.63 20.80 8.40
N GLN A 93 8.60 20.89 7.56
CA GLN A 93 7.23 21.15 8.01
C GLN A 93 6.46 19.86 8.33
N ARG A 94 6.93 18.71 7.84
CA ARG A 94 6.30 17.40 7.98
C ARG A 94 7.37 16.34 8.29
N PRO A 95 8.03 16.44 9.45
CA PRO A 95 9.11 15.52 9.83
C PRO A 95 8.61 14.08 10.10
N TYR A 96 7.29 13.90 10.19
CA TYR A 96 6.61 12.62 10.36
C TYR A 96 6.33 11.88 9.03
N MET A 97 6.67 12.47 7.88
CA MET A 97 6.47 11.83 6.57
C MET A 97 7.80 11.39 5.97
N GLU A 98 7.81 10.19 5.40
CA GLU A 98 8.88 9.71 4.54
C GLU A 98 8.57 10.03 3.08
N TYR A 99 9.59 10.39 2.31
CA TYR A 99 9.51 10.71 0.89
C TYR A 99 10.55 9.86 0.16
N GLU A 100 10.21 9.32 -1.02
CA GLU A 100 11.23 8.68 -1.87
C GLU A 100 12.34 9.68 -2.21
N MET A 101 13.57 9.16 -2.28
CA MET A 101 14.77 9.90 -2.70
C MET A 101 14.98 9.82 -4.20
#